data_AF-A0A4Q5T4D4-F1
#
_entry.id   AF-A0A4Q5T4D4-F1
#
_cell.length_a   1.000
_cell.length_b   1.000
_cell.length_c   1.000
_cell.angle_alpha   90.00
_cell.angle_beta   90.00
_cell.angle_gamma   90.00
#
_symmetry.space_group_name_H-M   'P 1'
#
loop_
_entity.id
_entity.type
_entity.pdbx_description
1 polymer ?
#
loop_
_entity_poly.entity_id
_entity_poly.type
_entity_poly.pdbx_seq_one_letter_code
_entity_poly.pdbx_strand_id
1 'polypeptide(L)'
;MQPALFLPKRSTFFLVFSLLAKSSLFAQPRVAPFAYPATTPVNYVRSWDVLVPESNPNNIVATTTLDKAVMTTQYIDGLGRPIQTVIKGITPLGKDLVTPVVYDAFGREEVRYLPFASTQLPGATGSTTDGSFKRNPFQQDSAFSKAQYPGEAYFYGQTMFDASPLNRVVESFAPGDNWVGTAGQALATNRRSVKTSYLTNTVSDSVRIWIASSNVSTVPYTSTRYAAGELFKTISTDEQGMQVVEYKDKEGKVVLKKVQLATTPGIGHVG
;
A
#
# COMPACT_ATOMS: atom_id res chain seq x y z
N MET A 1 68.40 -61.18 -6.10
CA MET A 1 68.17 -60.79 -4.68
C MET A 1 67.46 -59.45 -4.68
N GLN A 2 66.42 -59.35 -3.85
CA GLN A 2 65.46 -58.26 -3.63
C GLN A 2 64.35 -58.03 -4.68
N PRO A 3 63.12 -57.73 -4.22
CA PRO A 3 61.90 -58.39 -4.71
C PRO A 3 60.83 -57.39 -5.20
N ALA A 4 59.75 -57.97 -5.73
CA ALA A 4 58.51 -57.29 -6.10
C ALA A 4 57.90 -56.49 -4.93
N LEU A 5 57.40 -55.29 -5.23
CA LEU A 5 56.47 -54.57 -4.34
C LEU A 5 55.22 -54.14 -5.13
N PHE A 6 54.17 -54.92 -4.91
CA PHE A 6 52.77 -54.59 -5.19
C PHE A 6 52.35 -53.43 -4.29
N LEU A 7 51.71 -52.38 -4.81
CA LEU A 7 50.85 -51.48 -4.03
C LEU A 7 49.70 -50.94 -4.93
N PRO A 8 48.52 -50.65 -4.36
CA PRO A 8 47.24 -50.91 -5.01
C PRO A 8 46.50 -49.65 -5.51
N LYS A 9 45.53 -49.88 -6.41
CA LYS A 9 44.47 -48.92 -6.79
C LYS A 9 43.82 -48.31 -5.54
N ARG A 10 43.96 -47.00 -5.34
CA ARG A 10 43.11 -46.23 -4.41
C ARG A 10 42.01 -45.53 -5.20
N SER A 11 40.82 -46.10 -5.10
CA SER A 11 39.54 -45.51 -5.51
C SER A 11 39.25 -44.31 -4.60
N THR A 12 39.27 -43.10 -5.15
CA THR A 12 38.85 -41.87 -4.48
C THR A 12 37.33 -41.82 -4.43
N PHE A 13 36.77 -42.11 -3.26
CA PHE A 13 35.34 -41.96 -2.95
C PHE A 13 35.10 -40.50 -2.55
N PHE A 14 34.52 -39.70 -3.44
CA PHE A 14 34.12 -38.33 -3.12
C PHE A 14 32.79 -38.36 -2.33
N LEU A 15 32.88 -38.17 -1.01
CA LEU A 15 31.73 -37.98 -0.14
C LEU A 15 31.23 -36.53 -0.30
N VAL A 16 30.17 -36.32 -1.08
CA VAL A 16 29.50 -35.01 -1.17
C VAL A 16 28.60 -34.85 0.06
N PHE A 17 29.11 -34.13 1.05
CA PHE A 17 28.33 -33.71 2.22
C PHE A 17 27.43 -32.53 1.81
N SER A 18 26.17 -32.82 1.48
CA SER A 18 25.15 -31.80 1.21
C SER A 18 24.81 -31.07 2.51
N LEU A 19 25.48 -29.94 2.75
CA LEU A 19 25.11 -29.00 3.81
C LEU A 19 23.82 -28.29 3.39
N LEU A 20 22.68 -28.78 3.86
CA LEU A 20 21.38 -28.12 3.69
C LEU A 20 21.34 -26.89 4.62
N ALA A 21 21.97 -25.80 4.20
CA ALA A 21 21.76 -24.50 4.81
C ALA A 21 20.30 -24.11 4.57
N LYS A 22 19.47 -24.18 5.61
CA LYS A 22 18.19 -23.48 5.64
C LYS A 22 18.51 -21.99 5.61
N SER A 23 18.67 -21.41 4.42
CA SER A 23 18.58 -19.97 4.27
C SER A 23 17.17 -19.56 4.64
N SER A 24 17.02 -19.02 5.84
CA SER A 24 15.90 -18.12 6.12
C SER A 24 16.00 -17.01 5.08
N LEU A 25 15.10 -17.04 4.10
CA LEU A 25 14.78 -15.87 3.29
C LEU A 25 14.21 -14.82 4.24
N PHE A 26 15.10 -14.05 4.86
CA PHE A 26 14.70 -12.76 5.38
C PHE A 26 14.19 -11.97 4.18
N ALA A 27 12.92 -11.59 4.19
CA ALA A 27 12.40 -10.65 3.22
C ALA A 27 13.23 -9.37 3.39
N GLN A 28 14.08 -9.08 2.40
CA GLN A 28 14.90 -7.87 2.45
C GLN A 28 13.96 -6.66 2.50
N PRO A 29 14.30 -5.62 3.27
CA PRO A 29 13.55 -4.38 3.25
C PRO A 29 13.41 -3.89 1.80
N ARG A 30 12.20 -3.46 1.41
CA ARG A 30 11.89 -3.04 0.04
C ARG A 30 12.88 -1.94 -0.38
N VAL A 31 13.70 -2.23 -1.39
CA VAL A 31 14.61 -1.24 -1.97
C VAL A 31 13.77 -0.17 -2.66
N ALA A 32 14.08 1.10 -2.42
CA ALA A 32 13.39 2.21 -3.08
C ALA A 32 13.46 2.03 -4.62
N PRO A 33 12.37 2.32 -5.35
CA PRO A 33 12.38 2.18 -6.81
C PRO A 33 13.48 3.03 -7.45
N PHE A 34 14.00 2.55 -8.58
CA PHE A 34 14.93 3.32 -9.38
C PHE A 34 14.28 4.59 -9.94
N ALA A 35 15.11 5.57 -10.30
CA ALA A 35 14.64 6.73 -11.03
C ALA A 35 14.00 6.29 -12.36
N TYR A 36 12.99 7.03 -12.81
CA TYR A 36 12.36 6.78 -14.11
C TYR A 36 13.41 6.92 -15.23
N PRO A 37 13.54 5.92 -16.12
CA PRO A 37 14.42 6.00 -17.28
C PRO A 37 14.15 7.27 -18.10
N ALA A 38 15.21 7.86 -18.68
CA ALA A 38 15.10 9.07 -19.50
C ALA A 38 14.14 8.91 -20.69
N THR A 39 14.01 7.69 -21.21
CA THR A 39 13.13 7.32 -22.34
C THR A 39 11.69 7.02 -21.94
N THR A 40 11.34 7.07 -20.65
CA THR A 40 9.99 6.72 -20.19
C THR A 40 8.99 7.71 -20.79
N PRO A 41 8.09 7.27 -21.68
CA PRO A 41 7.03 8.12 -22.20
C PRO A 41 6.08 8.44 -21.06
N VAL A 42 5.74 9.71 -20.91
CA VAL A 42 4.85 10.20 -19.86
C VAL A 42 3.85 11.13 -20.51
N ASN A 43 2.58 10.93 -20.24
CA ASN A 43 1.52 11.86 -20.61
C ASN A 43 1.06 12.61 -19.35
N TYR A 44 0.25 13.65 -19.48
CA TYR A 44 -0.20 14.41 -18.31
C TYR A 44 -1.57 15.05 -18.50
N VAL A 45 -2.25 15.26 -17.37
CA VAL A 45 -3.42 16.14 -17.25
C VAL A 45 -3.00 17.33 -16.39
N ARG A 46 -3.18 18.55 -16.92
CA ARG A 46 -2.87 19.78 -16.20
C ARG A 46 -4.15 20.56 -15.91
N SER A 47 -4.27 21.00 -14.67
CA SER A 47 -5.38 21.77 -14.13
C SER A 47 -4.87 23.06 -13.49
N TRP A 48 -5.69 24.10 -13.57
CA TRP A 48 -5.40 25.42 -13.02
C TRP A 48 -6.55 25.85 -12.12
N ASP A 49 -6.24 26.10 -10.85
CA ASP A 49 -7.18 26.69 -9.91
C ASP A 49 -6.88 28.20 -9.86
N VAL A 50 -7.73 28.99 -10.51
CA VAL A 50 -7.55 30.44 -10.62
C VAL A 50 -8.02 31.11 -9.33
N LEU A 51 -7.13 31.90 -8.71
CA LEU A 51 -7.36 32.54 -7.40
C LEU A 51 -7.86 33.99 -7.53
N VAL A 52 -7.71 34.58 -8.71
CA VAL A 52 -8.13 35.96 -9.01
C VAL A 52 -9.20 35.96 -10.11
N PRO A 53 -10.08 36.98 -10.18
CA PRO A 53 -11.02 37.09 -11.28
C PRO A 53 -10.30 37.11 -12.62
N GLU A 54 -10.58 36.13 -13.48
CA GLU A 54 -10.06 36.02 -14.83
C GLU A 54 -11.21 35.69 -15.77
N SER A 55 -11.23 36.34 -16.93
CA SER A 55 -12.29 36.21 -17.94
C SER A 55 -11.82 35.45 -19.18
N ASN A 56 -10.52 35.43 -19.45
CA ASN A 56 -9.93 34.72 -20.58
C ASN A 56 -9.04 33.57 -20.10
N PRO A 57 -9.42 32.30 -20.32
CA PRO A 57 -8.61 31.15 -19.89
C PRO A 57 -7.22 31.10 -20.54
N ASN A 58 -7.02 31.74 -21.70
CA ASN A 58 -5.72 31.75 -22.39
C ASN A 58 -4.64 32.57 -21.66
N ASN A 59 -5.04 33.41 -20.69
CA ASN A 59 -4.10 34.15 -19.85
C ASN A 59 -3.43 33.27 -18.79
N ILE A 60 -4.00 32.09 -18.52
CA ILE A 60 -3.50 31.15 -17.53
C ILE A 60 -2.58 30.14 -18.23
N VAL A 61 -1.27 30.36 -18.10
CA VAL A 61 -0.21 29.62 -18.80
C VAL A 61 0.80 29.07 -17.81
N ALA A 62 1.67 28.14 -18.23
CA ALA A 62 2.66 27.49 -17.35
C ALA A 62 3.58 28.47 -16.59
N THR A 63 3.77 29.69 -17.07
CA THR A 63 4.57 30.74 -16.42
C THR A 63 3.77 31.58 -15.41
N THR A 64 2.45 31.41 -15.33
CA THR A 64 1.60 32.08 -14.35
C THR A 64 2.09 31.79 -12.93
N THR A 65 2.11 32.85 -12.12
CA THR A 65 2.60 32.87 -10.75
C THR A 65 1.52 32.38 -9.78
N LEU A 66 1.97 31.88 -8.62
CA LEU A 66 1.11 31.20 -7.64
C LEU A 66 0.03 32.12 -7.04
N ASP A 67 0.29 33.44 -6.99
CA ASP A 67 -0.67 34.46 -6.54
C ASP A 67 -1.89 34.59 -7.44
N LYS A 68 -1.79 34.17 -8.71
CA LYS A 68 -2.89 34.25 -9.68
C LYS A 68 -3.58 32.91 -9.89
N ALA A 69 -2.81 31.82 -10.00
CA ALA A 69 -3.36 30.50 -10.21
C ALA A 69 -2.43 29.39 -9.70
N VAL A 70 -3.02 28.34 -9.14
CA VAL A 70 -2.32 27.13 -8.73
C VAL A 70 -2.31 26.13 -9.88
N MET A 71 -1.12 25.69 -10.30
CA MET A 71 -0.97 24.69 -11.35
C MET A 71 -0.76 23.30 -10.74
N THR A 72 -1.67 22.38 -11.03
CA THR A 72 -1.56 20.96 -10.65
C THR A 72 -1.43 20.12 -11.91
N THR A 73 -0.34 19.35 -12.01
CA THR A 73 -0.09 18.43 -13.12
C THR A 73 -0.05 16.99 -12.62
N GLN A 74 -0.95 16.16 -13.13
CA GLN A 74 -0.96 14.71 -12.91
C GLN A 74 -0.27 14.04 -14.10
N TYR A 75 0.89 13.44 -13.86
CA TYR A 75 1.62 12.67 -14.84
C TYR A 75 1.14 11.23 -14.83
N ILE A 76 0.82 10.72 -16.00
CA ILE A 76 0.25 9.39 -16.24
C ILE A 76 1.19 8.54 -17.09
N ASP A 77 1.16 7.24 -16.86
CA ASP A 77 1.87 6.26 -17.69
C ASP A 77 1.12 5.94 -18.99
N GLY A 78 1.67 5.03 -19.80
CA GLY A 78 1.05 4.60 -21.07
C GLY A 78 -0.27 3.83 -20.92
N LEU A 79 -0.65 3.43 -19.70
CA LEU A 79 -1.93 2.77 -19.38
C LEU A 79 -2.95 3.74 -18.77
N GLY A 80 -2.61 5.04 -18.68
CA GLY A 80 -3.48 6.07 -18.13
C GLY A 80 -3.49 6.16 -16.60
N ARG A 81 -2.55 5.49 -15.91
CA ARG A 81 -2.48 5.49 -14.44
C ARG A 81 -1.59 6.64 -13.95
N PRO A 82 -2.00 7.41 -12.92
CA PRO A 82 -1.20 8.52 -12.40
C PRO A 82 0.02 8.02 -11.63
N ILE A 83 1.22 8.30 -12.13
CA ILE A 83 2.50 7.91 -11.52
C ILE A 83 3.10 9.01 -10.64
N GLN A 84 2.71 10.26 -10.87
CA GLN A 84 3.21 11.40 -10.09
C GLN A 84 2.26 12.59 -10.20
N THR A 85 1.92 13.20 -9.08
CA THR A 85 1.26 14.50 -9.04
C THR A 85 2.28 15.57 -8.66
N VAL A 86 2.30 16.69 -9.39
CA VAL A 86 3.16 17.84 -9.11
C VAL A 86 2.31 19.11 -9.02
N ILE A 87 2.38 19.79 -7.88
CA ILE A 87 1.80 21.12 -7.70
C ILE A 87 2.93 22.14 -7.76
N LYS A 88 2.87 23.05 -8.74
CA LYS A 88 3.97 23.99 -9.02
C LYS A 88 4.11 25.02 -7.90
N GLY A 89 5.33 25.13 -7.36
CA GLY A 89 5.74 26.24 -6.49
C GLY A 89 4.93 26.46 -5.21
N ILE A 90 4.04 25.53 -4.81
CA ILE A 90 3.09 25.72 -3.70
C ILE A 90 3.76 25.72 -2.32
N THR A 91 4.98 25.19 -2.21
CA THR A 91 5.68 25.11 -0.92
C THR A 91 6.18 26.49 -0.48
N PRO A 92 6.45 26.72 0.83
CA PRO A 92 6.89 28.02 1.33
C PRO A 92 8.16 28.59 0.69
N LEU A 93 9.03 27.71 0.16
CA LEU A 93 10.26 28.09 -0.54
C LEU A 93 10.08 28.19 -2.07
N GLY A 94 8.85 28.19 -2.56
CA GLY A 94 8.53 28.22 -3.98
C GLY A 94 8.92 26.96 -4.75
N LYS A 95 9.16 25.84 -4.04
CA LYS A 95 9.43 24.53 -4.65
C LYS A 95 8.15 23.82 -5.01
N ASP A 96 8.24 22.92 -5.99
CA ASP A 96 7.15 22.06 -6.40
C ASP A 96 6.85 21.04 -5.29
N LEU A 97 5.56 20.77 -5.05
CA LEU A 97 5.14 19.68 -4.18
C LEU A 97 4.89 18.44 -5.04
N VAL A 98 5.57 17.34 -4.73
CA VAL A 98 5.60 16.12 -5.54
C VAL A 98 5.01 14.96 -4.74
N THR A 99 4.15 14.17 -5.38
CA THR A 99 3.55 12.97 -4.77
C THR A 99 3.61 11.82 -5.78
N PRO A 100 4.63 10.96 -5.71
CA PRO A 100 4.75 9.80 -6.58
C PRO A 100 3.90 8.63 -6.09
N VAL A 101 3.45 7.81 -7.03
CA VAL A 101 2.68 6.58 -6.80
C VAL A 101 3.35 5.43 -7.52
N VAL A 102 3.39 4.26 -6.88
CA VAL A 102 3.97 3.04 -7.43
C VAL A 102 2.91 1.97 -7.50
N TYR A 103 2.81 1.37 -8.68
CA TYR A 103 1.90 0.28 -8.96
C TYR A 103 2.62 -1.06 -8.96
N ASP A 104 1.92 -2.11 -8.58
CA ASP A 104 2.40 -3.48 -8.78
C ASP A 104 2.26 -3.93 -10.25
N ALA A 105 2.69 -5.16 -10.53
CA ALA A 105 2.61 -5.75 -11.88
C ALA A 105 1.16 -5.88 -12.42
N PHE A 106 0.16 -5.89 -11.54
CA PHE A 106 -1.26 -5.96 -11.90
C PHE A 106 -1.90 -4.56 -12.02
N GLY A 107 -1.13 -3.49 -11.76
CA GLY A 107 -1.59 -2.12 -11.84
C GLY A 107 -2.39 -1.62 -10.65
N ARG A 108 -2.28 -2.30 -9.51
CA ARG A 108 -2.86 -1.85 -8.24
C ARG A 108 -1.89 -0.91 -7.55
N GLU A 109 -2.41 0.13 -6.90
CA GLU A 109 -1.60 1.08 -6.15
C GLU A 109 -1.00 0.38 -4.93
N GLU A 110 0.26 -0.02 -5.05
CA GLU A 110 0.97 -0.75 -4.01
C GLU A 110 1.56 0.24 -3.01
N VAL A 111 2.15 1.33 -3.49
CA VAL A 111 2.83 2.30 -2.64
C VAL A 111 2.49 3.72 -2.99
N ARG A 112 2.12 4.46 -1.96
CA ARG A 112 1.78 5.89 -2.02
C ARG A 112 2.72 6.66 -1.12
N TYR A 113 3.53 7.54 -1.73
CA TYR A 113 4.45 8.37 -0.99
C TYR A 113 3.74 9.56 -0.35
N LEU A 114 4.29 10.04 0.75
CA LEU A 114 3.90 11.33 1.29
C LEU A 114 4.27 12.45 0.31
N PRO A 115 3.48 13.52 0.23
CA PRO A 115 3.87 14.70 -0.53
C PRO A 115 5.14 15.32 0.06
N PHE A 116 6.11 15.62 -0.79
CA PHE A 116 7.38 16.24 -0.39
C PHE A 116 7.74 17.42 -1.30
N ALA A 117 8.56 18.34 -0.79
CA ALA A 117 9.06 19.46 -1.60
C ALA A 117 10.19 18.98 -2.51
N SER A 118 10.11 19.28 -3.80
CA SER A 118 11.12 18.90 -4.78
C SER A 118 12.48 19.48 -4.37
N THR A 119 13.48 18.60 -4.36
CA THR A 119 14.86 18.92 -3.97
C THR A 119 15.82 18.56 -5.09
N GLN A 120 16.91 19.33 -5.19
CA GLN A 120 17.93 19.08 -6.18
C GLN A 120 18.98 18.13 -5.61
N LEU A 121 19.09 16.95 -6.23
CA LEU A 121 20.15 16.00 -5.90
C LEU A 121 21.43 16.31 -6.67
N PRO A 122 22.62 15.98 -6.12
CA PRO A 122 23.87 16.08 -6.86
C PRO A 122 23.78 15.30 -8.18
N GLY A 123 24.11 15.96 -9.30
CA GLY A 123 24.09 15.37 -10.64
C GLY A 123 22.69 15.22 -11.28
N ALA A 124 21.61 15.67 -10.63
CA ALA A 124 20.29 15.72 -11.24
C ALA A 124 20.10 17.00 -12.08
N THR A 125 19.48 16.87 -13.25
CA THR A 125 19.28 17.96 -14.24
C THR A 125 17.85 18.52 -14.27
N GLY A 126 16.99 18.11 -13.34
CA GLY A 126 15.59 18.54 -13.29
C GLY A 126 15.37 19.84 -12.51
N SER A 127 14.42 20.64 -12.94
CA SER A 127 13.96 21.83 -12.20
C SER A 127 13.18 21.43 -10.95
N THR A 128 13.16 22.31 -9.95
CA THR A 128 12.45 22.12 -8.67
C THR A 128 11.28 23.08 -8.49
N THR A 129 10.95 23.92 -9.48
CA THR A 129 10.00 25.06 -9.33
C THR A 129 9.09 25.31 -10.54
N ASP A 130 9.14 24.45 -11.56
CA ASP A 130 8.45 24.66 -12.83
C ASP A 130 7.21 23.78 -13.01
N GLY A 131 6.91 22.90 -12.05
CA GLY A 131 5.84 21.92 -12.14
C GLY A 131 6.10 20.79 -13.14
N SER A 132 7.34 20.64 -13.62
CA SER A 132 7.75 19.56 -14.53
C SER A 132 7.82 18.21 -13.82
N PHE A 133 7.76 17.13 -14.60
CA PHE A 133 7.90 15.77 -14.12
C PHE A 133 9.26 15.55 -13.47
N LYS A 134 9.28 15.09 -12.22
CA LYS A 134 10.50 14.72 -11.53
C LYS A 134 10.85 13.28 -11.90
N ARG A 135 12.01 13.08 -12.52
CA ARG A 135 12.49 11.75 -12.98
C ARG A 135 12.97 10.87 -11.82
N ASN A 136 13.45 11.47 -10.73
CA ASN A 136 14.02 10.79 -9.57
C ASN A 136 13.24 11.10 -8.27
N PRO A 137 11.90 10.95 -8.25
CA PRO A 137 11.11 11.41 -7.11
C PRO A 137 11.39 10.59 -5.85
N PHE A 138 11.70 9.30 -5.97
CA PHE A 138 11.98 8.43 -4.83
C PHE A 138 13.27 8.81 -4.11
N GLN A 139 14.29 9.21 -4.87
CA GLN A 139 15.55 9.70 -4.32
C GLN A 139 15.37 11.12 -3.74
N GLN A 140 14.57 11.96 -4.38
CA GLN A 140 14.26 13.30 -3.86
C GLN A 140 13.48 13.21 -2.54
N ASP A 141 12.47 12.34 -2.47
CA ASP A 141 11.74 12.03 -1.24
C ASP A 141 12.70 11.58 -0.15
N SER A 142 13.53 10.57 -0.41
CA SER A 142 14.48 10.09 0.61
C SER A 142 15.42 11.20 1.08
N ALA A 143 15.86 12.12 0.23
CA ALA A 143 16.75 13.20 0.63
C ALA A 143 16.01 14.30 1.42
N PHE A 144 14.82 14.71 0.97
CA PHE A 144 14.00 15.70 1.64
C PHE A 144 13.51 15.19 3.00
N SER A 145 12.89 14.01 3.01
CA SER A 145 12.21 13.47 4.18
C SER A 145 13.19 13.04 5.28
N LYS A 146 14.40 12.54 4.94
CA LYS A 146 15.46 12.28 5.94
C LYS A 146 15.98 13.55 6.60
N ALA A 147 15.99 14.67 5.89
CA ALA A 147 16.38 15.95 6.47
C ALA A 147 15.32 16.49 7.44
N GLN A 148 14.04 16.20 7.21
CA GLN A 148 12.93 16.60 8.09
C GLN A 148 12.73 15.64 9.27
N TYR A 149 12.92 14.34 9.04
CA TYR A 149 12.68 13.26 9.99
C TYR A 149 13.94 12.38 10.13
N PRO A 150 14.97 12.84 10.85
CA PRO A 150 16.17 12.05 11.06
C PRO A 150 15.85 10.74 11.79
N GLY A 151 16.35 9.63 11.27
CA GLY A 151 16.15 8.30 11.86
C GLY A 151 15.01 7.48 11.26
N GLU A 152 14.18 8.07 10.38
CA GLU A 152 13.19 7.33 9.60
C GLU A 152 13.77 6.94 8.24
N ALA A 153 13.42 5.75 7.76
CA ALA A 153 13.79 5.20 6.46
C ALA A 153 12.62 5.14 5.48
N TYR A 154 11.37 5.10 5.96
CA TYR A 154 10.18 4.91 5.12
C TYR A 154 9.19 6.08 5.17
N PHE A 155 9.00 6.76 4.05
CA PHE A 155 8.12 7.94 3.91
C PHE A 155 6.91 7.70 3.00
N TYR A 156 6.41 6.46 3.01
CA TYR A 156 5.32 6.02 2.15
C TYR A 156 4.42 5.02 2.86
N GLY A 157 3.14 5.01 2.50
CA GLY A 157 2.22 3.93 2.85
C GLY A 157 2.33 2.79 1.84
N GLN A 158 2.08 1.56 2.29
CA GLN A 158 2.07 0.38 1.42
C GLN A 158 0.79 -0.41 1.60
N THR A 159 0.22 -0.88 0.50
CA THR A 159 -0.92 -1.80 0.48
C THR A 159 -0.47 -3.13 -0.11
N MET A 160 -0.65 -4.20 0.66
CA MET A 160 -0.44 -5.57 0.20
C MET A 160 -1.77 -6.17 -0.23
N PHE A 161 -1.78 -6.73 -1.43
CA PHE A 161 -2.95 -7.37 -1.99
C PHE A 161 -2.80 -8.89 -2.00
N ASP A 162 -3.92 -9.59 -2.04
CA ASP A 162 -3.96 -11.01 -2.34
C ASP A 162 -3.52 -11.26 -3.80
N ALA A 163 -3.04 -12.47 -4.08
CA ALA A 163 -2.67 -12.91 -5.43
C ALA A 163 -3.91 -13.15 -6.33
N SER A 164 -5.11 -12.98 -5.78
CA SER A 164 -6.37 -13.06 -6.51
C SER A 164 -6.54 -11.90 -7.51
N PRO A 165 -7.17 -12.13 -8.68
CA PRO A 165 -7.57 -11.07 -9.61
C PRO A 165 -8.64 -10.11 -9.05
N LEU A 166 -9.18 -10.38 -7.86
CA LEU A 166 -10.24 -9.59 -7.23
C LEU A 166 -9.76 -8.32 -6.51
N ASN A 167 -8.48 -7.94 -6.66
CA ASN A 167 -7.89 -6.72 -6.07
C ASN A 167 -8.17 -6.56 -4.56
N ARG A 168 -8.15 -7.67 -3.83
CA ARG A 168 -8.44 -7.70 -2.39
C ARG A 168 -7.24 -7.25 -1.58
N VAL A 169 -7.42 -6.24 -0.73
CA VAL A 169 -6.40 -5.76 0.22
C VAL A 169 -6.30 -6.75 1.37
N VAL A 170 -5.09 -7.23 1.67
CA VAL A 170 -4.80 -8.11 2.81
C VAL A 170 -4.21 -7.32 3.97
N GLU A 171 -3.27 -6.42 3.68
CA GLU A 171 -2.67 -5.54 4.69
C GLU A 171 -2.50 -4.12 4.14
N SER A 172 -2.69 -3.12 4.99
CA SER A 172 -2.40 -1.72 4.69
C SER A 172 -1.52 -1.15 5.79
N PHE A 173 -0.41 -0.53 5.38
CA PHE A 173 0.60 0.05 6.27
C PHE A 173 0.59 1.56 6.15
N ALA A 174 0.60 2.23 7.30
CA ALA A 174 0.90 3.65 7.37
C ALA A 174 2.38 3.94 7.04
N PRO A 175 2.73 5.19 6.69
CA PRO A 175 4.11 5.62 6.55
C PRO A 175 4.92 5.55 7.86
N GLY A 176 6.21 5.23 7.75
CA GLY A 176 7.17 5.22 8.87
C GLY A 176 7.75 3.84 9.20
N ASP A 177 8.88 3.83 9.91
CA ASP A 177 9.64 2.62 10.25
C ASP A 177 8.86 1.67 11.15
N ASN A 178 8.10 2.23 12.09
CA ASN A 178 7.23 1.48 13.00
C ASN A 178 6.01 0.85 12.30
N TRP A 179 5.75 1.20 11.04
CA TRP A 179 4.59 0.78 10.28
C TRP A 179 5.03 -0.03 9.07
N VAL A 180 5.19 0.59 7.90
CA VAL A 180 5.65 -0.08 6.69
C VAL A 180 7.05 -0.70 6.85
N GLY A 181 7.90 -0.18 7.73
CA GLY A 181 9.18 -0.83 8.05
C GLY A 181 9.03 -2.22 8.67
N THR A 182 7.86 -2.54 9.22
CA THR A 182 7.52 -3.88 9.70
C THR A 182 7.00 -4.81 8.60
N ALA A 183 6.73 -4.33 7.39
CA ALA A 183 6.16 -5.16 6.31
C ALA A 183 7.05 -6.37 5.94
N GLY A 184 8.37 -6.25 6.13
CA GLY A 184 9.33 -7.34 5.93
C GLY A 184 9.32 -8.44 7.01
N GLN A 185 8.57 -8.27 8.11
CA GLN A 185 8.48 -9.30 9.15
C GLN A 185 7.80 -10.57 8.61
N ALA A 186 8.33 -11.74 8.96
CA ALA A 186 7.82 -13.01 8.45
C ALA A 186 6.42 -13.36 8.96
N LEU A 187 6.14 -13.04 10.23
CA LEU A 187 4.85 -13.31 10.88
C LEU A 187 3.96 -12.07 10.79
N ALA A 188 2.73 -12.24 10.31
CA ALA A 188 1.73 -11.16 10.23
C ALA A 188 1.44 -10.52 11.59
N THR A 189 1.51 -11.28 12.69
CA THR A 189 1.34 -10.74 14.06
C THR A 189 2.39 -9.71 14.45
N ASN A 190 3.59 -9.78 13.85
CA ASN A 190 4.67 -8.82 14.10
C ASN A 190 4.61 -7.61 13.16
N ARG A 191 3.69 -7.62 12.18
CA ARG A 191 3.48 -6.50 11.26
C ARG A 191 2.46 -5.55 11.84
N ARG A 192 2.84 -4.28 11.93
CA ARG A 192 1.96 -3.21 12.39
C ARG A 192 1.22 -2.61 11.21
N SER A 193 0.10 -3.24 10.88
CA SER A 193 -0.74 -2.97 9.71
C SER A 193 -2.21 -3.18 10.03
N VAL A 194 -3.08 -2.50 9.29
CA VAL A 194 -4.50 -2.84 9.22
C VAL A 194 -4.63 -4.08 8.37
N LYS A 195 -5.21 -5.14 8.92
CA LYS A 195 -5.34 -6.44 8.24
C LYS A 195 -6.79 -6.69 7.86
N THR A 196 -7.03 -7.12 6.64
CA THR A 196 -8.37 -7.48 6.17
C THR A 196 -8.42 -8.95 5.77
N SER A 197 -9.38 -9.69 6.32
CA SER A 197 -9.65 -11.09 5.96
C SER A 197 -11.03 -11.21 5.34
N TYR A 198 -11.11 -11.93 4.22
CA TYR A 198 -12.35 -12.20 3.49
C TYR A 198 -12.71 -13.67 3.66
N LEU A 199 -13.79 -13.93 4.36
CA LEU A 199 -14.27 -15.25 4.75
C LEU A 199 -15.76 -15.37 4.44
N THR A 200 -16.33 -16.51 4.78
CA THR A 200 -17.77 -16.72 4.86
C THR A 200 -18.20 -16.92 6.30
N ASN A 201 -19.47 -16.65 6.63
CA ASN A 201 -19.96 -16.93 7.96
C ASN A 201 -19.95 -18.42 8.29
N THR A 202 -19.74 -18.75 9.56
CA THR A 202 -19.83 -20.11 10.09
C THR A 202 -21.06 -20.25 10.99
N VAL A 203 -21.35 -21.48 11.44
CA VAL A 203 -22.42 -21.73 12.41
C VAL A 203 -22.16 -21.04 13.75
N SER A 204 -20.89 -20.89 14.15
CA SER A 204 -20.51 -20.24 15.42
C SER A 204 -20.73 -18.73 15.42
N ASP A 205 -20.71 -18.08 14.25
CA ASP A 205 -21.00 -16.65 14.14
C ASP A 205 -22.45 -16.31 14.57
N SER A 206 -23.37 -17.28 14.39
CA SER A 206 -24.77 -17.22 14.86
C SER A 206 -25.51 -15.93 14.45
N VAL A 207 -25.30 -15.47 13.21
CA VAL A 207 -25.93 -14.26 12.64
C VAL A 207 -27.43 -14.49 12.45
N ARG A 208 -28.26 -13.66 13.07
CA ARG A 208 -29.72 -13.82 13.11
C ARG A 208 -30.40 -13.20 11.89
N ILE A 209 -31.49 -13.83 11.44
CA ILE A 209 -32.40 -13.26 10.45
C ILE A 209 -33.50 -12.52 11.21
N TRP A 210 -33.54 -11.21 11.08
CA TRP A 210 -34.54 -10.37 11.74
C TRP A 210 -35.77 -10.20 10.86
N ILE A 211 -36.93 -10.47 11.44
CA ILE A 211 -38.23 -10.26 10.80
C ILE A 211 -38.77 -8.94 11.37
N ALA A 212 -38.88 -7.94 10.51
CA ALA A 212 -39.52 -6.67 10.83
C ALA A 212 -40.97 -6.69 10.32
N SER A 213 -41.91 -6.27 11.16
CA SER A 213 -43.29 -6.04 10.77
C SER A 213 -43.44 -4.65 10.15
N SER A 214 -44.41 -4.48 9.24
CA SER A 214 -44.80 -3.15 8.76
C SER A 214 -45.52 -2.32 9.82
N ASN A 215 -46.00 -2.95 10.89
CA ASN A 215 -46.57 -2.27 12.04
C ASN A 215 -45.44 -1.77 12.96
N VAL A 216 -45.32 -0.43 13.06
CA VAL A 216 -44.30 0.29 13.84
C VAL A 216 -44.30 -0.08 15.33
N SER A 217 -45.41 -0.57 15.88
CA SER A 217 -45.51 -1.00 17.28
C SER A 217 -44.97 -2.42 17.55
N THR A 218 -44.61 -3.17 16.51
CA THR A 218 -44.09 -4.54 16.67
C THR A 218 -42.57 -4.51 16.76
N VAL A 219 -42.01 -4.98 17.89
CA VAL A 219 -40.56 -5.13 18.03
C VAL A 219 -40.06 -6.21 17.06
N PRO A 220 -39.00 -5.95 16.26
CA PRO A 220 -38.40 -6.97 15.40
C PRO A 220 -38.02 -8.23 16.20
N TYR A 221 -38.28 -9.40 15.62
CA TYR A 221 -37.99 -10.68 16.26
C TYR A 221 -37.22 -11.61 15.33
N THR A 222 -36.66 -12.69 15.88
CA THR A 222 -35.88 -13.66 15.12
C THR A 222 -36.17 -15.08 15.59
N SER A 223 -36.42 -15.98 14.64
CA SER A 223 -36.61 -17.42 14.88
C SER A 223 -35.50 -18.26 14.24
N THR A 224 -34.79 -17.70 13.27
CA THR A 224 -33.80 -18.41 12.46
C THR A 224 -32.47 -17.65 12.42
N ARG A 225 -31.43 -18.32 11.91
CA ARG A 225 -30.11 -17.75 11.67
C ARG A 225 -29.68 -18.13 10.26
N TYR A 226 -28.77 -17.34 9.70
CA TYR A 226 -28.12 -17.72 8.46
C TYR A 226 -27.31 -19.01 8.65
N ALA A 227 -27.39 -19.93 7.69
CA ALA A 227 -26.55 -21.11 7.64
C ALA A 227 -25.10 -20.74 7.30
N ALA A 228 -24.16 -21.65 7.56
CA ALA A 228 -22.76 -21.40 7.22
C ALA A 228 -22.60 -21.23 5.69
N GLY A 229 -21.80 -20.26 5.27
CA GLY A 229 -21.54 -19.98 3.85
C GLY A 229 -22.58 -19.08 3.17
N GLU A 230 -23.63 -18.63 3.85
CA GLU A 230 -24.67 -17.79 3.25
C GLU A 230 -24.33 -16.30 3.19
N LEU A 231 -23.42 -15.84 4.04
CA LEU A 231 -22.99 -14.45 4.15
C LEU A 231 -21.50 -14.30 3.86
N PHE A 232 -21.16 -13.21 3.18
CA PHE A 232 -19.78 -12.74 3.09
C PHE A 232 -19.36 -12.12 4.42
N LYS A 233 -18.24 -12.56 4.97
CA LYS A 233 -17.69 -12.09 6.24
C LYS A 233 -16.37 -11.36 5.97
N THR A 234 -16.30 -10.09 6.32
CA THR A 234 -15.07 -9.30 6.26
C THR A 234 -14.62 -8.97 7.67
N ILE A 235 -13.38 -9.31 8.03
CA ILE A 235 -12.77 -8.96 9.31
C ILE A 235 -11.69 -7.92 9.03
N SER A 236 -11.83 -6.72 9.57
CA SER A 236 -10.79 -5.70 9.60
C SER A 236 -10.18 -5.68 11.00
N THR A 237 -8.88 -5.91 11.12
CA THR A 237 -8.15 -5.76 12.38
C THR A 237 -7.29 -4.51 12.28
N ASP A 238 -7.45 -3.57 13.20
CA ASP A 238 -6.63 -2.38 13.27
C ASP A 238 -5.20 -2.69 13.76
N GLU A 239 -4.36 -1.67 13.81
CA GLU A 239 -2.96 -1.85 14.19
C GLU A 239 -2.75 -2.08 15.69
N GLN A 240 -3.81 -1.90 16.49
CA GLN A 240 -3.85 -2.21 17.91
C GLN A 240 -4.44 -3.60 18.18
N GLY A 241 -4.88 -4.33 17.15
CA GLY A 241 -5.43 -5.67 17.25
C GLY A 241 -6.95 -5.72 17.50
N MET A 242 -7.65 -4.59 17.44
CA MET A 242 -9.10 -4.53 17.60
C MET A 242 -9.78 -4.84 16.26
N GLN A 243 -10.84 -5.63 16.32
CA GLN A 243 -11.52 -6.11 15.12
C GLN A 243 -12.86 -5.44 14.87
N VAL A 244 -13.14 -5.19 13.59
CA VAL A 244 -14.46 -4.90 13.06
C VAL A 244 -14.84 -6.06 12.15
N VAL A 245 -15.96 -6.71 12.43
CA VAL A 245 -16.48 -7.82 11.63
C VAL A 245 -17.78 -7.39 10.95
N GLU A 246 -17.80 -7.45 9.63
CA GLU A 246 -18.95 -7.10 8.81
C GLU A 246 -19.47 -8.32 8.06
N TYR A 247 -20.78 -8.54 8.12
CA TYR A 247 -21.47 -9.60 7.39
C TYR A 247 -22.40 -8.99 6.34
N LYS A 248 -22.26 -9.44 5.09
CA LYS A 248 -23.08 -9.02 3.96
C LYS A 248 -23.83 -10.19 3.34
N ASP A 249 -25.04 -9.93 2.87
CA ASP A 249 -25.79 -10.89 2.06
C ASP A 249 -25.26 -10.96 0.61
N LYS A 250 -25.89 -11.80 -0.21
CA LYS A 250 -25.52 -12.00 -1.62
C LYS A 250 -25.81 -10.78 -2.51
N GLU A 251 -26.65 -9.86 -2.05
CA GLU A 251 -26.95 -8.58 -2.71
C GLU A 251 -25.98 -7.46 -2.26
N GLY A 252 -25.06 -7.75 -1.34
CA GLY A 252 -24.06 -6.81 -0.83
C GLY A 252 -24.56 -5.91 0.29
N LYS A 253 -25.77 -6.14 0.83
CA LYS A 253 -26.32 -5.37 1.96
C LYS A 253 -25.70 -5.82 3.27
N VAL A 254 -25.37 -4.86 4.14
CA VAL A 254 -24.83 -5.17 5.47
C VAL A 254 -25.96 -5.68 6.36
N VAL A 255 -25.79 -6.91 6.86
CA VAL A 255 -26.74 -7.59 7.74
C VAL A 255 -26.35 -7.42 9.21
N LEU A 256 -25.04 -7.46 9.50
CA LEU A 256 -24.50 -7.29 10.84
C LEU A 256 -23.13 -6.64 10.79
N LYS A 257 -22.88 -5.71 11.71
CA LYS A 257 -21.55 -5.16 11.97
C LYS A 257 -21.25 -5.28 13.46
N LYS A 258 -20.11 -5.89 13.79
CA LYS A 258 -19.57 -5.99 15.16
C LYS A 258 -18.31 -5.15 15.25
N VAL A 259 -18.16 -4.43 16.37
CA VAL A 259 -16.97 -3.65 16.69
C VAL A 259 -16.45 -4.14 18.03
N GLN A 260 -15.22 -4.62 18.05
CA GLN A 260 -14.59 -5.13 19.25
C GLN A 260 -14.23 -3.98 20.19
N LEU A 261 -14.61 -4.10 21.47
CA LEU A 261 -14.27 -3.15 22.53
C LEU A 261 -13.31 -3.73 23.58
N ALA A 262 -13.21 -5.06 23.67
CA ALA A 262 -12.37 -5.77 24.63
C ALA A 262 -11.41 -6.73 23.90
N THR A 263 -10.29 -7.08 24.53
CA THR A 263 -9.23 -7.91 23.93
C THR A 263 -9.68 -9.32 23.55
N THR A 264 -10.75 -9.84 24.18
CA THR A 264 -11.33 -11.16 23.87
C THR A 264 -12.86 -11.06 23.77
N PRO A 265 -13.42 -10.75 22.59
CA PRO A 265 -14.86 -10.66 22.40
C PRO A 265 -15.52 -12.04 22.32
N GLY A 266 -16.82 -12.10 22.58
CA GLY A 266 -17.60 -13.31 22.32
C GLY A 266 -17.77 -13.52 20.81
N ILE A 267 -17.75 -14.76 20.35
CA ILE A 267 -17.78 -15.06 18.90
C ILE A 267 -19.22 -14.98 18.33
N GLY A 268 -20.24 -15.12 19.18
CA GLY A 268 -21.66 -15.09 18.81
C GLY A 268 -22.23 -13.68 18.62
N HIS A 269 -23.52 -13.55 18.28
CA HIS A 269 -24.19 -12.26 18.04
C HIS A 269 -24.34 -11.36 19.29
N VAL A 270 -24.07 -11.89 20.48
CA VAL A 270 -24.15 -11.19 21.78
C VAL A 270 -22.80 -10.72 22.31
N GLY A 271 -21.71 -10.95 21.57
CA GLY A 271 -20.33 -10.69 21.98
C GLY A 271 -19.56 -9.82 21.00
#